data_AF-A0A7Y6CED8-F1
#
_entry.id   AF-A0A7Y6CED8-F1
#
_cell.length_a   1.000
_cell.length_b   1.000
_cell.length_c   1.000
_cell.angle_alpha   90.00
_cell.angle_beta   90.00
_cell.angle_gamma   90.00
#
_symmetry.space_group_name_H-M   'P 1'
#
loop_
_entity.id
_entity.type
_entity.pdbx_description
1 polymer ?
#
loop_
_entity_poly.entity_id
_entity_poly.type
_entity_poly.pdbx_seq_one_letter_code
_entity_poly.pdbx_strand_id
1 'polypeptide(L)'
;VAAPGEWRTNVALGARREPIVPPREAAAIAAAAADAIGGDLVGVDLLPADLGTWVVLEVNGAVDFTSAYSIDDDVFAAASRALAVGVEAAAGFSAQPPGLDVLA
;
A
#
# COMPACT_ATOMS: atom_id res chain seq x y z
N VAL A 1 -4.81 -3.48 18.10
CA VAL A 1 -5.71 -3.73 19.26
C VAL A 1 -6.43 -2.45 19.62
N ALA A 2 -7.77 -2.45 19.63
CA ALA A 2 -8.59 -1.28 19.97
C ALA A 2 -8.37 -0.83 21.43
N ALA A 3 -8.61 0.45 21.72
CA ALA A 3 -8.55 0.98 23.07
C ALA A 3 -9.71 0.45 23.95
N PRO A 4 -9.59 0.41 25.29
CA PRO A 4 -10.70 0.02 26.15
C PRO A 4 -11.95 0.89 25.90
N GLY A 5 -13.09 0.25 25.66
CA GLY A 5 -14.35 0.94 25.34
C GLY A 5 -14.51 1.35 23.87
N GLU A 6 -13.52 1.07 23.03
CA GLU A 6 -13.60 1.27 21.57
C GLU A 6 -13.64 -0.07 20.84
N TRP A 7 -14.38 -0.12 19.74
CA TRP A 7 -14.42 -1.27 18.84
C TRP A 7 -13.52 -1.07 17.61
N ARG A 8 -13.21 0.18 17.29
CA ARG A 8 -12.39 0.57 16.15
C ARG A 8 -10.90 0.44 16.48
N THR A 9 -10.14 -0.03 15.51
CA THR A 9 -8.69 -0.24 15.64
C THR A 9 -7.85 0.94 15.13
N ASN A 10 -8.46 2.10 14.86
CA ASN A 10 -7.75 3.30 14.42
C ASN A 10 -6.77 3.79 15.51
N VAL A 11 -5.50 4.01 15.13
CA VAL A 11 -4.50 4.58 16.06
C VAL A 11 -4.84 5.99 16.50
N ALA A 12 -5.47 6.79 15.64
CA ALA A 12 -5.95 8.12 16.00
C ALA A 12 -6.97 8.10 17.16
N LEU A 13 -7.63 6.95 17.41
CA LEU A 13 -8.57 6.74 18.51
C LEU A 13 -7.90 6.04 19.73
N GLY A 14 -6.57 5.97 19.76
CA GLY A 14 -5.81 5.38 20.86
C GLY A 14 -5.59 3.87 20.76
N ALA A 15 -5.89 3.25 19.62
CA ALA A 15 -5.53 1.85 19.39
C ALA A 15 -4.01 1.65 19.40
N ARG A 16 -3.56 0.49 19.86
CA ARG A 16 -2.15 0.08 19.78
C ARG A 16 -1.92 -0.82 18.58
N ARG A 17 -0.79 -0.62 17.90
CA ARG A 17 -0.27 -1.50 16.85
C ARG A 17 0.75 -2.45 17.48
N GLU A 18 0.76 -3.70 17.01
CA GLU A 18 1.73 -4.71 17.42
C GLU A 18 2.29 -5.35 16.13
N PRO A 19 3.61 -5.50 16.01
CA PRO A 19 4.21 -6.10 14.83
C PRO A 19 3.86 -7.58 14.75
N ILE A 20 3.57 -8.05 13.55
CA ILE A 20 3.34 -9.46 13.24
C ILE A 20 4.10 -9.83 11.99
N VAL A 21 4.44 -11.12 11.85
CA VAL A 21 4.75 -11.68 10.53
C VAL A 21 3.39 -11.95 9.86
N PRO A 22 3.06 -11.29 8.75
CA PRO A 22 1.76 -11.46 8.11
C PRO A 22 1.64 -12.90 7.58
N PRO A 23 0.52 -13.60 7.83
CA PRO A 23 0.24 -14.89 7.19
C PRO A 23 0.29 -14.76 5.67
N ARG A 24 0.73 -15.81 4.98
CA ARG A 24 0.93 -15.79 3.52
C ARG A 24 -0.35 -15.41 2.77
N GLU A 25 -1.48 -15.94 3.21
CA GLU A 25 -2.79 -15.71 2.61
C GLU A 25 -3.22 -14.24 2.78
N ALA A 26 -2.95 -13.64 3.94
CA ALA A 26 -3.23 -12.22 4.20
C ALA A 26 -2.39 -11.33 3.27
N ALA A 27 -1.09 -11.61 3.17
CA ALA A 27 -0.19 -10.86 2.28
C ALA A 27 -0.61 -10.97 0.81
N ALA A 28 -1.02 -12.17 0.36
CA ALA A 28 -1.50 -12.39 -1.00
C ALA A 28 -2.79 -11.62 -1.30
N ILE A 29 -3.74 -11.60 -0.35
CA ILE A 29 -5.00 -10.84 -0.50
C ILE A 29 -4.73 -9.33 -0.51
N ALA A 30 -3.83 -8.84 0.35
CA ALA A 30 -3.44 -7.43 0.36
C ALA A 30 -2.80 -6.99 -0.98
N ALA A 31 -1.86 -7.78 -1.51
CA ALA A 31 -1.23 -7.50 -2.79
C ALA A 31 -2.24 -7.51 -3.94
N ALA A 32 -3.13 -8.51 -4.00
CA ALA A 32 -4.17 -8.58 -5.02
C ALA A 32 -5.14 -7.38 -4.97
N ALA A 33 -5.45 -6.87 -3.76
CA ALA A 33 -6.30 -5.70 -3.60
C ALA A 33 -5.62 -4.42 -4.12
N ALA A 34 -4.32 -4.25 -3.87
CA ALA A 34 -3.53 -3.14 -4.40
C ALA A 34 -3.44 -3.20 -5.94
N ASP A 35 -3.18 -4.39 -6.50
CA ASP A 35 -3.13 -4.59 -7.95
C ASP A 35 -4.48 -4.32 -8.62
N ALA A 36 -5.59 -4.75 -8.00
CA ALA A 36 -6.94 -4.58 -8.54
C ALA A 36 -7.33 -3.11 -8.75
N ILE A 37 -6.75 -2.19 -7.98
CA ILE A 37 -6.98 -0.75 -8.11
C ILE A 37 -5.83 -0.03 -8.84
N GLY A 38 -4.78 -0.74 -9.23
CA GLY A 38 -3.59 -0.18 -9.87
C GLY A 38 -2.79 0.74 -8.94
N GLY A 39 -2.71 0.41 -7.65
CA GLY A 39 -2.06 1.23 -6.65
C GLY A 39 -0.59 0.90 -6.44
N ASP A 40 0.29 1.88 -6.61
CA ASP A 40 1.74 1.71 -6.40
C ASP A 40 2.14 1.74 -4.91
N LEU A 41 1.46 2.56 -4.10
CA LEU A 41 1.66 2.66 -2.66
C LEU A 41 0.31 2.88 -1.97
N VAL A 42 -0.18 1.83 -1.30
CA VAL A 42 -1.46 1.84 -0.58
C VAL A 42 -1.37 1.11 0.74
N GLY A 43 -2.27 1.44 1.66
CA GLY A 43 -2.51 0.68 2.88
C GLY A 43 -3.72 -0.22 2.68
N VAL A 44 -3.63 -1.49 3.06
CA VAL A 44 -4.76 -2.42 2.95
C VAL A 44 -5.16 -2.91 4.33
N ASP A 45 -6.40 -2.62 4.71
CA ASP A 45 -6.97 -3.07 5.97
C ASP A 45 -7.66 -4.42 5.76
N LEU A 46 -7.21 -5.44 6.48
CA LEU A 46 -7.76 -6.79 6.43
C LEU A 46 -8.46 -7.16 7.73
N LEU A 47 -9.57 -7.87 7.61
CA LEU A 47 -10.20 -8.56 8.74
C LEU A 47 -10.17 -10.08 8.52
N PRO A 48 -9.94 -10.88 9.57
CA PRO A 48 -10.16 -12.31 9.49
C PRO A 48 -11.67 -12.58 9.33
N ALA A 49 -12.04 -13.46 8.40
CA ALA A 49 -13.44 -13.87 8.21
C ALA A 49 -13.72 -15.21 8.93
N ASP A 50 -12.98 -16.24 8.57
CA ASP A 50 -12.92 -17.55 9.22
C ASP A 50 -11.44 -17.93 9.51
N LEU A 51 -11.20 -19.12 10.05
CA LEU A 51 -9.84 -19.59 10.31
C LEU A 51 -9.03 -19.67 9.00
N GLY A 52 -8.05 -18.78 8.86
CA GLY A 52 -7.15 -18.73 7.71
C GLY A 52 -7.71 -17.99 6.49
N THR A 53 -8.90 -17.38 6.59
CA THR A 53 -9.48 -16.56 5.50
C THR A 53 -9.53 -15.09 5.90
N TRP A 54 -9.41 -14.22 4.89
CA TRP A 54 -9.32 -12.77 5.08
C TRP A 54 -10.25 -12.05 4.12
N VAL A 55 -10.79 -10.92 4.57
CA VAL A 55 -11.57 -9.98 3.75
C VAL A 55 -10.89 -8.62 3.75
N VAL A 56 -10.93 -7.96 2.61
CA VAL A 56 -10.47 -6.57 2.46
C VAL A 56 -11.57 -5.66 2.99
N LEU A 57 -11.24 -4.85 4.00
CA LEU A 57 -12.13 -3.84 4.55
C LEU A 57 -12.02 -2.52 3.79
N GLU A 58 -10.79 -2.07 3.53
CA GLU A 58 -10.49 -0.80 2.87
C GLU A 58 -9.13 -0.86 2.15
N VAL A 59 -9.00 -0.10 1.06
CA VAL A 59 -7.72 0.22 0.41
C VAL A 59 -7.52 1.74 0.48
N ASN A 60 -6.48 2.17 1.19
CA ASN A 60 -6.14 3.57 1.46
C ASN A 60 -5.08 4.07 0.47
N GLY A 61 -5.49 4.92 -0.47
CA GLY A 61 -4.60 5.51 -1.49
C GLY A 61 -3.64 6.59 -0.95
N ALA A 62 -3.95 7.18 0.20
CA ALA A 62 -3.08 8.10 0.92
C ALA A 62 -2.76 7.50 2.29
N VAL A 63 -2.03 6.38 2.28
CA VAL A 63 -1.73 5.62 3.49
C VAL A 63 -0.80 6.38 4.44
N ASP A 64 -1.20 6.46 5.70
CA ASP A 64 -0.32 6.87 6.79
C ASP A 64 0.55 5.69 7.26
N PHE A 65 1.87 5.88 7.26
CA PHE A 65 2.81 4.90 7.79
C PHE A 65 3.97 5.58 8.53
N THR A 66 4.62 4.83 9.41
CA THR A 66 5.80 5.26 10.17
C THR A 66 6.89 4.20 10.05
N SER A 67 8.08 4.44 10.61
CA SER A 67 9.15 3.43 10.68
C SER A 67 8.75 2.13 11.40
N ALA A 68 7.64 2.13 12.14
CA ALA A 68 7.09 0.91 12.74
C ALA A 68 6.56 -0.11 11.71
N TYR A 69 6.43 0.29 10.44
CA TYR A 69 6.03 -0.58 9.32
C TYR A 69 7.23 -1.21 8.59
N SER A 70 8.47 -0.91 9.01
CA SER A 70 9.66 -1.54 8.48
C SER A 70 9.68 -3.03 8.84
N ILE A 71 9.84 -3.89 7.82
CA ILE A 71 9.98 -5.35 7.99
C ILE A 71 11.45 -5.72 7.81
N ASP A 72 11.92 -5.75 6.55
CA ASP A 72 13.30 -6.12 6.20
C ASP A 72 14.21 -4.91 5.95
N ASP A 73 13.64 -3.81 5.50
CA ASP A 73 14.33 -2.53 5.23
C ASP A 73 13.51 -1.37 5.77
N ASP A 74 14.14 -0.20 5.89
CA ASP A 74 13.46 1.04 6.22
C ASP A 74 12.35 1.34 5.20
N VAL A 75 11.11 1.42 5.69
CA VAL A 75 9.92 1.57 4.84
C VAL A 75 9.93 2.88 4.05
N PHE A 76 10.51 3.96 4.58
CA PHE A 76 10.60 5.24 3.87
C PHE A 76 11.62 5.17 2.73
N ALA A 77 12.77 4.53 2.97
CA ALA A 77 13.76 4.28 1.93
C ALA A 77 13.21 3.36 0.84
N ALA A 78 12.49 2.29 1.21
CA ALA A 78 11.85 1.38 0.27
C ALA A 78 10.81 2.09 -0.61
N ALA A 79 9.91 2.88 -0.01
CA ALA A 79 8.93 3.67 -0.75
C ALA A 79 9.58 4.69 -1.68
N SER A 80 10.64 5.38 -1.22
CA SER A 80 11.37 6.37 -2.03
C SER A 80 12.04 5.73 -3.26
N ARG A 81 12.62 4.53 -3.10
CA ARG A 81 13.22 3.80 -4.23
C ARG A 81 12.16 3.31 -5.22
N ALA A 82 11.04 2.78 -4.73
CA ALA A 82 9.93 2.36 -5.60
C ALA A 82 9.39 3.54 -6.42
N LEU A 83 9.23 4.71 -5.79
CA LEU A 83 8.82 5.93 -6.48
C LEU A 83 9.82 6.35 -7.56
N ALA A 84 11.13 6.30 -7.29
CA ALA A 84 12.15 6.63 -8.26
C ALA A 84 12.08 5.73 -9.51
N VAL A 85 11.90 4.42 -9.32
CA VAL A 85 11.70 3.46 -10.41
C VAL A 85 10.44 3.78 -11.22
N GLY A 86 9.34 4.12 -10.55
CA GLY A 86 8.09 4.54 -11.21
C GLY A 86 8.28 5.80 -12.07
N VAL A 87 9.02 6.79 -11.58
CA VAL A 87 9.35 8.01 -12.32
C VAL A 87 10.20 7.69 -13.56
N GLU A 88 11.21 6.84 -13.43
CA GLU A 88 12.05 6.40 -14.55
C GLU A 88 11.25 5.64 -15.61
N ALA A 89 10.36 4.73 -15.18
CA ALA A 89 9.48 3.98 -16.08
C ALA A 89 8.51 4.92 -16.81
N ALA A 90 7.90 5.88 -16.12
CA ALA A 90 7.03 6.88 -16.72
C ALA A 90 7.78 7.80 -17.70
N ALA A 91 9.00 8.21 -17.37
CA ALA A 91 9.85 9.01 -18.24
C ALA A 91 10.31 8.23 -19.50
N GLY A 92 10.59 6.93 -19.35
CA GLY A 92 10.88 6.03 -20.46
C GLY A 92 9.67 5.75 -21.36
N PHE A 93 8.45 5.94 -20.84
CA PHE A 93 7.20 5.87 -21.60
C PHE A 93 6.81 7.19 -22.27
N SER A 94 7.72 8.18 -22.36
CA SER A 94 7.49 9.40 -23.14
C SER A 94 7.21 9.04 -24.60
N ALA A 95 5.93 8.87 -24.92
CA ALA A 95 5.44 8.76 -26.27
C ALA A 95 5.72 10.10 -26.92
N GLN A 96 6.72 10.13 -27.80
CA GLN A 96 6.89 11.21 -28.74
C GLN A 96 5.54 11.38 -29.46
N PRO A 97 4.85 12.53 -29.35
CA PRO A 97 3.56 12.71 -30.00
C PRO A 97 3.75 12.48 -31.51
N PRO A 98 2.87 11.72 -32.18
CA PRO A 98 3.03 11.47 -33.60
C PRO A 98 2.94 12.80 -34.36
N GLY A 99 4.05 13.14 -35.02
CA GLY A 99 4.14 14.07 -36.15
C GLY A 99 3.31 15.34 -36.06
N LEU A 100 3.84 16.37 -35.40
CA LEU A 100 3.64 17.72 -35.90
C LEU A 100 4.80 18.02 -36.88
N ASP A 101 4.68 17.51 -38.10
CA ASP A 101 5.37 18.10 -39.24
C ASP A 101 4.75 19.49 -39.46
N VAL A 102 5.30 20.48 -38.79
CA VAL A 102 5.05 21.88 -39.12
C VAL A 102 5.77 22.13 -40.44
N LEU A 103 5.01 22.05 -41.54
CA LEU A 103 5.44 22.52 -42.84
C LEU A 103 5.87 23.99 -42.73
N ALA A 104 6.95 24.27 -43.46
CA ALA A 104 7.66 25.55 -43.61
C ALA A 104 6.78 26.80 -43.75
#